data_AF-A0A961U3S4-F1
#
_entry.id   AF-A0A961U3S4-F1
#
_cell.length_a   1.000
_cell.length_b   1.000
_cell.length_c   1.000
_cell.angle_alpha   90.00
_cell.angle_beta   90.00
_cell.angle_gamma   90.00
#
_symmetry.space_group_name_H-M   'P 1'
#
loop_
_entity.id
_entity.type
_entity.pdbx_description
1 polymer ?
#
loop_
_entity_poly.entity_id
_entity_poly.type
_entity_poly.pdbx_seq_one_letter_code
_entity_poly.pdbx_strand_id
1 'polypeptide(L)'
;LVVTLGSTSVASGIAFMLTNGIPIYGLPATFVESLGRTLHLGLPNAVWVAIVIVVALVLLQRHTSYGPRLTATGDNLHSAKVSGIATHRYIVSAYVCSSLFASLASLLLTAQIGSGQSSIGERIAVESIAAAVIGGVSIRGGYGRPEHVVAGTLLLILVGNIMDLLQMNSRLQMVILGLLVIMVAGVSAYRARRA
;
A
#
# COMPACT_ATOMS: atom_id res chain seq x y z
N LEU A 1 -10.51 -11.50 1.03
CA LEU A 1 -11.34 -10.44 0.41
C LEU A 1 -12.55 -10.09 1.29
N VAL A 2 -13.51 -11.01 1.52
CA VAL A 2 -14.69 -10.72 2.37
C VAL A 2 -14.29 -10.21 3.77
N VAL A 3 -13.38 -10.92 4.45
CA VAL A 3 -12.88 -10.51 5.77
C VAL A 3 -12.16 -9.16 5.69
N THR A 4 -11.26 -8.98 4.71
CA THR A 4 -10.49 -7.73 4.53
C THR A 4 -11.39 -6.52 4.27
N LEU A 5 -12.39 -6.65 3.38
CA LEU A 5 -13.35 -5.59 3.08
C LEU A 5 -14.22 -5.27 4.31
N GLY A 6 -14.67 -6.31 5.03
CA GLY A 6 -15.38 -6.14 6.31
C GLY A 6 -14.51 -5.43 7.36
N SER A 7 -13.24 -5.80 7.50
CA SER A 7 -12.30 -5.15 8.42
C SER A 7 -12.10 -3.68 8.07
N THR A 8 -12.00 -3.32 6.78
CA THR A 8 -11.91 -1.92 6.35
C THR A 8 -13.17 -1.16 6.74
N SER A 9 -14.37 -1.70 6.50
CA SER A 9 -15.63 -1.04 6.90
C SER A 9 -15.73 -0.83 8.41
N VAL A 10 -15.34 -1.83 9.21
CA VAL A 10 -15.33 -1.71 10.69
C VAL A 10 -14.34 -0.64 11.13
N ALA A 11 -13.11 -0.65 10.59
CA ALA A 11 -12.08 0.32 10.93
C ALA A 11 -12.50 1.75 10.54
N SER A 12 -13.05 1.95 9.33
CA SER A 12 -13.58 3.24 8.88
C SER A 12 -14.74 3.71 9.77
N GLY A 13 -15.64 2.80 10.17
CA GLY A 13 -16.75 3.12 11.07
C GLY A 13 -16.29 3.57 12.45
N ILE A 14 -15.34 2.85 13.06
CA ILE A 14 -14.74 3.24 14.35
C ILE A 14 -14.04 4.60 14.23
N ALA A 15 -13.25 4.80 13.16
CA ALA A 15 -12.59 6.08 12.93
C ALA A 15 -13.61 7.22 12.78
N PHE A 16 -14.71 6.99 12.06
CA PHE A 16 -15.77 7.97 11.89
C PHE A 16 -16.47 8.32 13.22
N MET A 17 -16.74 7.32 14.07
CA MET A 17 -17.31 7.53 15.41
C MET A 17 -16.38 8.36 16.31
N LEU A 18 -15.08 8.06 16.31
CA LEU A 18 -14.10 8.81 17.10
C LEU A 18 -13.94 10.26 16.62
N THR A 19 -14.07 10.46 15.32
CA THR A 19 -13.83 11.75 14.65
C THR A 19 -15.11 12.61 14.57
N ASN A 20 -16.29 12.03 14.90
CA ASN A 20 -17.61 12.63 14.67
C ASN A 20 -17.79 13.18 13.23
N GLY A 21 -17.08 12.60 12.26
CA GLY A 21 -17.08 13.05 10.87
C GLY A 21 -16.36 14.37 10.58
N ILE A 22 -15.68 15.00 11.55
CA ILE A 22 -14.98 16.28 11.36
C ILE A 22 -13.47 16.06 11.38
N PRO A 23 -12.71 16.53 10.38
CA PRO A 23 -11.25 16.42 10.39
C PRO A 23 -10.63 16.94 11.69
N ILE A 24 -9.78 16.13 12.33
CA ILE A 24 -9.09 16.54 13.56
C ILE A 24 -7.84 17.31 13.17
N TYR A 25 -7.78 18.58 13.58
CA TYR A 25 -6.62 19.48 13.40
C TYR A 25 -5.94 19.72 14.76
N GLY A 26 -4.74 20.31 14.74
CA GLY A 26 -4.02 20.66 15.97
C GLY A 26 -3.11 19.54 16.50
N LEU A 27 -2.55 18.73 15.60
CA LEU A 27 -1.48 17.80 15.95
C LEU A 27 -0.26 18.57 16.53
N PRO A 28 0.49 17.99 17.47
CA PRO A 28 1.65 18.65 18.06
C PRO A 28 2.60 19.17 16.98
N ALA A 29 3.00 20.44 17.07
CA ALA A 29 3.88 21.07 16.09
C ALA A 29 5.19 20.30 15.91
N THR A 30 5.72 19.71 16.98
CA THR A 30 6.91 18.84 16.95
C THR A 30 6.70 17.58 16.11
N PHE A 31 5.50 16.98 16.10
CA PHE A 31 5.19 15.80 15.30
C PHE A 31 5.09 16.16 13.81
N VAL A 32 4.40 17.26 13.50
CA VAL A 32 4.24 17.74 12.12
C VAL A 32 5.55 18.25 11.54
N GLU A 33 6.34 18.99 12.31
CA GLU A 33 7.61 19.54 11.85
C GLU A 33 8.68 18.46 11.73
N SER A 34 8.86 17.56 12.71
CA SER A 34 9.95 16.55 12.65
C SER A 34 9.72 15.42 11.65
N LEU A 35 8.47 14.97 11.47
CA LEU A 35 8.13 13.85 10.58
C LEU A 35 7.56 14.29 9.23
N GLY A 36 6.85 15.42 9.17
CA GLY A 36 6.07 15.82 7.99
C GLY A 36 6.67 16.96 7.18
N ARG A 37 7.13 18.04 7.85
CA ARG A 37 7.45 19.33 7.20
C ARG A 37 8.93 19.66 7.12
N THR A 38 9.81 18.98 7.85
CA THR A 38 11.26 19.13 7.68
C THR A 38 11.69 18.63 6.31
N LEU A 39 12.13 19.57 5.46
CA LEU A 39 12.79 19.24 4.21
C LEU A 39 14.27 18.99 4.49
N HIS A 40 14.67 17.73 4.43
CA HIS A 40 16.08 17.38 4.40
C HIS A 40 16.49 17.20 2.92
N LEU A 41 17.44 18.02 2.46
CA LEU A 41 17.94 18.01 1.07
C LEU A 41 16.85 18.24 0.00
N GLY A 42 15.78 18.98 0.34
CA GLY A 42 14.68 19.29 -0.58
C GLY A 42 13.60 18.20 -0.70
N LEU A 43 13.70 17.11 0.06
CA LEU A 43 12.68 16.05 0.13
C LEU A 43 12.03 15.97 1.52
N PRO A 44 10.72 15.72 1.62
CA PRO A 44 10.06 15.45 2.91
C PRO A 44 10.65 14.21 3.59
N ASN A 45 10.74 14.24 4.92
CA ASN A 45 11.25 13.10 5.72
C ASN A 45 10.51 11.78 5.44
N ALA A 46 9.20 11.85 5.12
CA ALA A 46 8.41 10.69 4.70
C ALA A 46 9.00 9.94 3.49
N VAL A 47 9.63 10.63 2.54
CA VAL A 47 10.28 9.99 1.38
C VAL A 47 11.50 9.21 1.79
N TRP A 48 12.31 9.75 2.71
CA TRP A 48 13.47 9.05 3.26
C TRP A 48 13.08 7.76 3.99
N VAL A 49 12.03 7.84 4.81
CA VAL A 49 11.49 6.65 5.50
C VAL A 49 11.00 5.62 4.48
N ALA A 50 10.28 6.04 3.43
CA ALA A 50 9.85 5.14 2.36
C ALA A 50 11.02 4.46 1.65
N ILE A 51 12.08 5.21 1.32
CA ILE A 51 13.30 4.66 0.69
C ILE A 51 13.94 3.60 1.59
N VAL A 52 14.10 3.88 2.89
CA VAL A 52 14.68 2.91 3.85
C VAL A 52 13.85 1.63 3.91
N ILE A 53 12.52 1.75 3.95
CA ILE A 53 11.62 0.58 3.96
C ILE A 53 11.73 -0.22 2.67
N VAL A 54 11.73 0.44 1.51
CA VAL A 54 11.88 -0.23 0.21
C VAL A 54 13.21 -0.98 0.14
N VAL A 55 14.31 -0.33 0.53
CA VAL A 55 15.64 -0.96 0.55
C VAL A 55 15.65 -2.16 1.50
N ALA A 56 15.09 -2.03 2.70
CA ALA A 56 14.98 -3.13 3.64
C ALA A 56 14.16 -4.30 3.07
N LEU A 57 13.05 -4.04 2.37
CA LEU A 57 12.23 -5.05 1.72
C LEU A 57 12.95 -5.72 0.54
N VAL A 58 13.68 -4.97 -0.27
CA VAL A 58 14.51 -5.50 -1.36
C VAL A 58 15.59 -6.42 -0.82
N LEU A 59 16.29 -5.99 0.24
CA LEU A 59 17.32 -6.79 0.90
C LEU A 59 16.73 -8.05 1.53
N LEU A 60 15.60 -7.92 2.23
CA LEU A 60 14.90 -9.07 2.81
C LEU A 60 14.50 -10.06 1.71
N GLN A 61 13.97 -9.59 0.57
CA GLN A 61 13.54 -10.49 -0.49
C GLN A 61 14.69 -11.13 -1.25
N ARG A 62 15.76 -10.38 -1.56
CA ARG A 62 16.89 -10.87 -2.37
C ARG A 62 17.93 -11.64 -1.56
N HIS A 63 18.23 -11.20 -0.34
CA HIS A 63 19.36 -11.71 0.43
C HIS A 63 18.97 -12.61 1.61
N THR A 64 17.69 -12.71 1.97
CA THR A 64 17.27 -13.64 3.04
C THR A 64 16.43 -14.79 2.52
N SER A 65 16.50 -15.94 3.21
CA SER A 65 15.67 -17.11 2.90
C SER A 65 14.17 -16.86 3.08
N TYR A 66 13.77 -15.75 3.71
CA TYR A 66 12.37 -15.38 3.90
C TYR A 66 11.68 -15.08 2.57
N GLY A 67 12.35 -14.35 1.66
CA GLY A 67 11.79 -13.95 0.36
C GLY A 67 11.32 -15.13 -0.49
N PRO A 68 12.23 -16.05 -0.90
CA PRO A 68 11.86 -17.21 -1.71
C PRO A 68 10.83 -18.13 -1.05
N ARG A 69 10.87 -18.29 0.28
CA ARG A 69 9.88 -19.11 1.01
C ARG A 69 8.50 -18.48 1.03
N LEU A 70 8.43 -17.15 1.14
CA LEU A 70 7.17 -16.40 1.03
C LEU A 70 6.61 -16.48 -0.40
N THR A 71 7.48 -16.32 -1.40
CA THR A 71 7.15 -16.46 -2.83
C THR A 71 6.61 -17.87 -3.13
N ALA A 72 7.29 -18.92 -2.68
CA ALA A 72 6.84 -20.31 -2.85
C ALA A 72 5.50 -20.58 -2.15
N THR A 73 5.28 -20.00 -0.96
CA THR A 73 3.99 -20.11 -0.24
C THR A 73 2.85 -19.46 -1.02
N GLY A 74 3.13 -18.36 -1.73
CA GLY A 74 2.15 -17.66 -2.55
C GLY A 74 1.86 -18.30 -3.91
N ASP A 75 2.80 -19.07 -4.47
CA ASP A 75 2.65 -19.73 -5.77
C ASP A 75 1.77 -20.99 -5.65
N ASN A 76 2.13 -21.90 -4.74
CA ASN A 76 1.31 -23.07 -4.43
C ASN A 76 1.43 -23.49 -2.97
N LEU A 77 0.36 -23.24 -2.22
CA LEU A 77 0.29 -23.52 -0.79
C LEU A 77 0.42 -25.02 -0.46
N HIS A 78 -0.06 -25.90 -1.36
CA HIS A 78 0.04 -27.35 -1.14
C HIS A 78 1.48 -27.83 -1.35
N SER A 79 2.12 -27.42 -2.44
CA SER A 79 3.52 -27.78 -2.73
C SER A 79 4.50 -27.21 -1.69
N ALA A 80 4.25 -26.00 -1.20
CA ALA A 80 5.06 -25.39 -0.15
C ALA A 80 4.99 -26.18 1.17
N LYS A 81 3.80 -26.69 1.54
CA LYS A 81 3.64 -27.54 2.73
C LYS A 81 4.37 -28.88 2.60
N VAL A 82 4.25 -29.53 1.44
CA VAL A 82 4.96 -30.80 1.16
C VAL A 82 6.48 -30.61 1.17
N SER A 83 6.97 -29.42 0.82
CA SER A 83 8.39 -29.04 0.87
C SER A 83 8.89 -28.66 2.28
N GLY A 84 8.09 -28.87 3.34
CA GLY A 84 8.49 -28.59 4.72
C GLY A 84 8.46 -27.10 5.12
N ILE A 85 7.87 -26.22 4.30
CA ILE A 85 7.74 -24.80 4.64
C ILE A 85 6.55 -24.64 5.60
N ALA A 86 6.79 -24.02 6.75
CA ALA A 86 5.74 -23.67 7.71
C ALA A 86 4.85 -22.52 7.19
N THR A 87 4.07 -22.77 6.14
CA THR A 87 3.31 -21.75 5.38
C THR A 87 2.46 -20.84 6.26
N HIS A 88 1.85 -21.39 7.32
CA HIS A 88 1.04 -20.61 8.25
C HIS A 88 1.83 -19.47 8.92
N ARG A 89 3.07 -19.73 9.33
CA ARG A 89 3.93 -18.71 9.96
C ARG A 89 4.26 -17.59 8.99
N TYR A 90 4.59 -17.92 7.74
CA TYR A 90 4.92 -16.93 6.70
C TYR A 90 3.71 -16.07 6.30
N ILE A 91 2.51 -16.66 6.28
CA ILE A 91 1.27 -15.91 6.01
C ILE A 91 1.00 -14.93 7.15
N VAL A 92 1.05 -15.39 8.40
CA VAL A 92 0.82 -14.52 9.57
C VAL A 92 1.87 -13.41 9.64
N SER A 93 3.16 -13.73 9.45
CA SER A 93 4.20 -12.70 9.45
C SER A 93 4.04 -11.69 8.33
N ALA A 94 3.60 -12.12 7.14
CA ALA A 94 3.32 -11.21 6.03
C ALA A 94 2.16 -10.24 6.35
N TYR A 95 1.09 -10.72 6.97
CA TYR A 95 -0.01 -9.85 7.43
C TYR A 95 0.46 -8.86 8.50
N VAL A 96 1.24 -9.31 9.48
CA VAL A 96 1.78 -8.44 10.54
C VAL A 96 2.71 -7.37 9.96
N CYS A 97 3.62 -7.75 9.06
CA CYS A 97 4.49 -6.79 8.38
C CYS A 97 3.68 -5.77 7.57
N SER A 98 2.66 -6.22 6.82
CA SER A 98 1.78 -5.34 6.06
C SER A 98 1.06 -4.33 6.96
N SER A 99 0.50 -4.78 8.08
CA SER A 99 -0.14 -3.90 9.06
C SER A 99 0.82 -2.88 9.69
N LEU A 100 2.06 -3.30 9.96
CA LEU A 100 3.09 -2.41 10.51
C LEU A 100 3.49 -1.32 9.51
N PHE A 101 3.68 -1.67 8.24
CA PHE A 101 3.96 -0.68 7.19
C PHE A 101 2.77 0.22 6.90
N ALA A 102 1.55 -0.31 6.92
CA ALA A 102 0.34 0.47 6.75
C ALA A 102 0.17 1.50 7.88
N SER A 103 0.38 1.08 9.15
CA SER A 103 0.33 1.99 10.30
C SER A 103 1.39 3.08 10.22
N LEU A 104 2.62 2.73 9.85
CA LEU A 104 3.71 3.70 9.70
C LEU A 104 3.44 4.69 8.55
N ALA A 105 2.96 4.20 7.40
CA ALA A 105 2.60 5.03 6.26
C ALA A 105 1.45 5.99 6.60
N SER A 106 0.42 5.54 7.32
CA SER A 106 -0.68 6.39 7.77
C SER A 106 -0.20 7.47 8.74
N LEU A 107 0.69 7.15 9.70
CA LEU A 107 1.26 8.15 10.60
C LEU A 107 2.04 9.24 9.87
N LEU A 108 2.87 8.85 8.90
CA LEU A 108 3.63 9.79 8.06
C LEU A 108 2.71 10.69 7.24
N LEU A 109 1.67 10.10 6.66
CA LEU A 109 0.68 10.85 5.88
C LEU A 109 -0.09 11.84 6.77
N THR A 110 -0.53 11.43 7.96
CA THR A 110 -1.17 12.33 8.92
C THR A 110 -0.24 13.46 9.35
N ALA A 111 1.05 13.17 9.56
CA ALA A 111 2.05 14.20 9.85
C ALA A 111 2.24 15.18 8.67
N GLN A 112 2.20 14.67 7.42
CA GLN A 112 2.37 15.49 6.22
C GLN A 112 1.15 16.39 5.94
N ILE A 113 -0.06 15.87 6.12
CA ILE A 113 -1.30 16.61 5.90
C ILE A 113 -1.61 17.54 7.08
N GLY A 114 -1.11 17.21 8.28
CA GLY A 114 -1.38 17.98 9.50
C GLY A 114 -2.83 17.86 9.98
N SER A 115 -3.58 16.88 9.46
CA SER A 115 -4.95 16.59 9.88
C SER A 115 -5.26 15.10 9.77
N GLY A 116 -6.11 14.60 10.66
CA GLY A 116 -6.64 13.25 10.62
C GLY A 116 -8.03 13.24 9.98
N GLN A 117 -8.17 12.58 8.83
CA GLN A 117 -9.45 12.39 8.13
C GLN A 117 -9.67 10.91 7.84
N SER A 118 -10.87 10.39 8.14
CA SER A 118 -11.20 8.98 7.91
C SER A 118 -11.36 8.62 6.43
N SER A 119 -11.75 9.58 5.57
CA SER A 119 -12.00 9.37 4.14
C SER A 119 -10.73 9.02 3.34
N ILE A 120 -9.56 9.42 3.82
CA ILE A 120 -8.29 9.24 3.10
C ILE A 120 -7.87 7.77 3.05
N GLY A 121 -8.22 6.98 4.06
CA GLY A 121 -7.84 5.57 4.15
C GLY A 121 -8.39 4.70 3.01
N GLU A 122 -9.61 4.97 2.58
CA GLU A 122 -10.26 4.21 1.49
C GLU A 122 -9.57 4.45 0.14
N ARG A 123 -9.21 5.70 -0.16
CA ARG A 123 -8.49 6.06 -1.38
C ARG A 123 -7.12 5.40 -1.44
N ILE A 124 -6.35 5.48 -0.36
CA ILE A 124 -5.00 4.92 -0.29
C ILE A 124 -5.01 3.40 -0.43
N ALA A 125 -6.03 2.72 0.10
CA ALA A 125 -6.17 1.27 -0.06
C ALA A 125 -6.31 0.88 -1.54
N VAL A 126 -7.15 1.59 -2.29
CA VAL A 126 -7.35 1.36 -3.73
C VAL A 126 -6.08 1.69 -4.51
N GLU A 127 -5.43 2.82 -4.22
CA GLU A 127 -4.16 3.23 -4.85
C GLU A 127 -3.02 2.24 -4.59
N SER A 128 -2.95 1.67 -3.39
CA SER A 128 -1.93 0.69 -3.02
C SER A 128 -2.09 -0.62 -3.81
N ILE A 129 -3.33 -1.08 -3.99
CA ILE A 129 -3.62 -2.24 -4.84
C ILE A 129 -3.32 -1.92 -6.30
N ALA A 130 -3.73 -0.75 -6.77
CA ALA A 130 -3.44 -0.28 -8.13
C ALA A 130 -1.93 -0.27 -8.41
N ALA A 131 -1.13 0.29 -7.50
CA ALA A 131 0.31 0.38 -7.63
C ALA A 131 0.95 -1.00 -7.72
N ALA A 132 0.53 -1.92 -6.85
CA ALA A 132 1.05 -3.28 -6.83
C ALA A 132 0.76 -4.03 -8.14
N VAL A 133 -0.45 -3.90 -8.69
CA VAL A 133 -0.83 -4.58 -9.95
C VAL A 133 -0.11 -3.94 -11.15
N ILE A 134 0.01 -2.60 -11.20
CA ILE A 134 0.77 -1.90 -12.25
C ILE A 134 2.26 -2.29 -12.18
N GLY A 135 2.79 -2.43 -10.97
CA GLY A 135 4.13 -2.96 -10.71
C GLY A 135 4.30 -4.44 -11.03
N GLY A 136 3.30 -5.11 -11.60
CA GLY A 136 3.41 -6.49 -12.09
C GLY A 136 3.35 -7.57 -11.01
N VAL A 137 2.80 -7.26 -9.81
CA VAL A 137 2.57 -8.27 -8.78
C VAL A 137 1.39 -9.16 -9.21
N SER A 138 1.59 -10.48 -9.11
CA SER A 138 0.55 -11.46 -9.44
C SER A 138 -0.60 -11.41 -8.43
N ILE A 139 -1.82 -11.22 -8.93
CA ILE A 139 -3.05 -11.27 -8.10
C ILE A 139 -3.28 -12.69 -7.54
N ARG A 140 -2.80 -13.72 -8.26
CA ARG A 140 -2.92 -15.12 -7.82
C ARG A 140 -1.86 -15.51 -6.78
N GLY A 141 -0.92 -14.61 -6.48
CA GLY A 141 0.21 -14.87 -5.59
C GLY A 141 1.42 -15.41 -6.35
N GLY A 142 2.52 -15.62 -5.62
CA GLY A 142 3.70 -16.32 -6.12
C GLY A 142 4.74 -15.47 -6.84
N TYR A 143 4.39 -14.29 -7.34
CA TYR A 143 5.33 -13.42 -8.06
C TYR A 143 5.11 -11.95 -7.75
N GLY A 144 6.20 -11.25 -7.43
CA GLY A 144 6.20 -9.81 -7.18
C GLY A 144 7.58 -9.35 -6.70
N ARG A 145 8.05 -8.20 -7.20
CA ARG A 145 9.31 -7.57 -6.74
C ARG A 145 9.01 -6.12 -6.30
N PRO A 146 9.46 -5.69 -5.12
CA PRO A 146 9.20 -4.36 -4.58
C PRO A 146 9.76 -3.25 -5.50
N GLU A 147 10.85 -3.53 -6.23
CA GLU A 147 11.42 -2.59 -7.20
C GLU A 147 10.42 -2.17 -8.28
N HIS A 148 9.67 -3.12 -8.84
CA HIS A 148 8.65 -2.82 -9.85
C HIS A 148 7.42 -2.15 -9.23
N VAL A 149 7.08 -2.50 -7.98
CA VAL A 149 5.99 -1.84 -7.25
C VAL A 149 6.29 -0.37 -7.05
N VAL A 150 7.53 0.00 -6.71
CA VAL A 150 7.95 1.41 -6.57
C VAL A 150 7.75 2.17 -7.89
N ALA A 151 8.12 1.58 -9.02
CA ALA A 151 7.87 2.18 -10.34
C ALA A 151 6.36 2.37 -10.61
N GLY A 152 5.53 1.37 -10.26
CA GLY A 152 4.07 1.47 -10.35
C GLY A 152 3.47 2.53 -9.43
N THR A 153 3.98 2.65 -8.20
CA THR A 153 3.58 3.71 -7.25
C THR A 153 3.93 5.09 -7.78
N LEU A 154 5.14 5.29 -8.31
CA LEU A 154 5.55 6.58 -8.90
C LEU A 154 4.66 6.97 -10.08
N LEU A 155 4.31 6.02 -10.95
CA LEU A 155 3.37 6.25 -12.05
C LEU A 155 2.01 6.70 -11.52
N LEU A 156 1.46 6.03 -10.50
CA LEU A 156 0.17 6.43 -9.92
C LEU A 156 0.23 7.78 -9.21
N ILE A 157 1.33 8.10 -8.53
CA ILE A 157 1.52 9.42 -7.92
C ILE A 157 1.49 10.49 -9.03
N LEU A 158 2.15 10.26 -10.16
CA LEU A 158 2.10 11.19 -11.30
C LEU A 158 0.69 11.34 -11.85
N VAL A 159 -0.05 10.25 -12.04
CA VAL A 159 -1.45 10.28 -12.48
C VAL A 159 -2.31 11.06 -11.50
N GLY A 160 -2.17 10.80 -10.20
CA GLY A 160 -2.88 11.55 -9.15
C GLY A 160 -2.58 13.04 -9.20
N ASN A 161 -1.31 13.43 -9.32
CA ASN A 161 -0.93 14.84 -9.47
C ASN A 161 -1.51 15.48 -10.73
N ILE A 162 -1.56 14.77 -11.85
CA ILE A 162 -2.20 15.27 -13.09
C ILE A 162 -3.70 15.51 -12.85
N MET A 163 -4.39 14.58 -12.19
CA MET A 163 -5.82 14.71 -11.87
C MET A 163 -6.08 15.87 -10.90
N ASP A 164 -5.18 16.10 -9.94
CA ASP A 164 -5.23 17.25 -9.04
C ASP A 164 -5.00 18.58 -9.78
N LEU A 165 -4.04 18.63 -10.71
CA LEU A 165 -3.77 19.81 -11.55
C LEU A 165 -4.94 20.14 -12.49
N LEU A 166 -5.64 19.12 -12.98
CA LEU A 166 -6.88 19.28 -13.76
C LEU A 166 -8.08 19.68 -12.88
N GLN A 167 -7.87 19.93 -11.58
CA GLN A 167 -8.89 20.28 -10.58
C GLN A 167 -10.06 19.29 -10.57
N MET A 168 -9.78 18.01 -10.78
CA MET A 168 -10.81 16.98 -10.79
C MET A 168 -11.38 16.79 -9.39
N ASN A 169 -12.70 16.74 -9.28
CA ASN A 169 -13.37 16.48 -8.01
C ASN A 169 -12.94 15.11 -7.45
N SER A 170 -12.64 15.03 -6.15
CA SER A 170 -12.19 13.81 -5.46
C SER A 170 -13.12 12.61 -5.69
N ARG A 171 -14.43 12.85 -5.83
CA ARG A 171 -15.42 11.82 -6.20
C ARG A 171 -15.14 11.18 -7.57
N LEU A 172 -14.80 12.00 -8.57
CA LEU A 172 -14.45 11.52 -9.92
C LEU A 172 -13.08 10.85 -9.92
N GLN A 173 -12.13 11.34 -9.10
CA GLN A 173 -10.83 10.68 -8.98
C GLN A 173 -10.97 9.23 -8.51
N MET A 174 -11.82 8.98 -7.51
CA MET A 174 -12.04 7.64 -6.97
C MET A 174 -12.65 6.69 -8.01
N VAL A 175 -13.58 7.18 -8.85
CA VAL A 175 -14.16 6.41 -9.96
C VAL A 175 -13.08 6.03 -10.98
N ILE A 176 -12.25 6.99 -11.39
CA ILE A 176 -11.20 6.76 -12.38
C ILE A 176 -10.13 5.81 -11.85
N LEU A 177 -9.70 5.98 -10.59
CA LEU A 177 -8.77 5.06 -9.94
C LEU A 177 -9.32 3.64 -9.87
N GLY A 178 -10.60 3.48 -9.52
CA GLY A 178 -11.26 2.17 -9.52
C GLY A 178 -11.31 1.54 -10.91
N LEU A 179 -11.66 2.32 -11.94
CA LEU A 179 -11.68 1.86 -13.32
C LEU A 179 -10.27 1.46 -13.80
N LEU A 180 -9.25 2.22 -13.41
CA LEU A 180 -7.85 1.95 -13.73
C LEU A 180 -7.42 0.61 -13.11
N VAL A 181 -7.75 0.36 -11.84
CA VAL A 181 -7.50 -0.95 -11.20
C VAL A 181 -8.16 -2.09 -11.98
N ILE A 182 -9.43 -1.93 -12.36
CA ILE A 182 -10.17 -2.95 -13.12
C ILE A 182 -9.50 -3.22 -14.46
N MET A 183 -9.11 -2.17 -15.20
CA MET A 183 -8.42 -2.31 -16.48
C MET A 183 -7.08 -3.01 -16.32
N VAL A 184 -6.24 -2.56 -15.38
CA VAL A 184 -4.91 -3.14 -15.17
C VAL A 184 -5.04 -4.60 -14.70
N ALA A 185 -5.92 -4.88 -13.74
CA ALA A 185 -6.16 -6.24 -13.27
C ALA A 185 -6.71 -7.16 -14.37
N GLY A 186 -7.62 -6.66 -15.21
CA GLY A 186 -8.18 -7.38 -16.35
C GLY A 186 -7.11 -7.72 -17.40
N VAL A 187 -6.24 -6.76 -17.73
CA VAL A 187 -5.10 -6.98 -18.64
C VAL A 187 -4.11 -7.99 -18.04
N SER A 188 -3.79 -7.88 -16.76
CA SER A 188 -2.91 -8.82 -16.05
C SER A 188 -3.49 -10.24 -16.03
N ALA A 189 -4.79 -10.38 -15.76
CA ALA A 189 -5.49 -11.67 -15.79
C ALA A 189 -5.56 -12.26 -17.21
N TYR A 190 -5.75 -11.41 -18.23
CA TYR A 190 -5.76 -11.84 -19.64
C TYR A 190 -4.38 -12.34 -20.07
N ARG A 191 -3.31 -11.64 -19.71
CA ARG A 191 -1.92 -12.06 -19.99
C ARG A 191 -1.58 -13.37 -19.29
N ALA A 192 -1.98 -13.54 -18.03
CA ALA A 192 -1.76 -14.77 -17.26
C ALA A 192 -2.54 -16.00 -17.77
N ARG A 193 -3.56 -15.83 -18.62
CA ARG A 193 -4.25 -16.94 -19.31
C ARG A 193 -3.61 -17.31 -20.65
N ARG A 194 -2.79 -16.42 -21.23
CA ARG A 194 -2.11 -16.63 -22.51
C ARG A 194 -0.69 -17.18 -22.37
N ALA A 195 -0.10 -17.08 -21.17
CA ALA A 195 1.15 -17.73 -20.79
C ALA A 195 0.88 -19.11 -20.19
#